data_AF-A0A925X8V4-F1
#
_entry.id   AF-A0A925X8V4-F1
#
_cell.length_a   1.000
_cell.length_b   1.000
_cell.length_c   1.000
_cell.angle_alpha   90.00
_cell.angle_beta   90.00
_cell.angle_gamma   90.00
#
_symmetry.space_group_name_H-M   'P 1'
#
loop_
_entity.id
_entity.type
_entity.pdbx_description
1 polymer ?
#
loop_
_entity_poly.entity_id
_entity_poly.type
_entity_poly.pdbx_seq_one_letter_code
_entity_poly.pdbx_strand_id
1 'polypeptide(L)'
;MGYTKWSDDAYEHLKSSKLNLSTDDIFANNRTGKVSSLMSPKGVKFRESRDSDIHPESLSLGVFLDVTGSMGRIPEILVREKLGTLMNTLIAHGVDHPQIMFGAIGDHISDRFPLQVGQFESGTDELDKCLSEVYIEGGGGGQSMESYTLAWLFCARHTSCDCFEKRGKKGFLFTIGDEASWDVLKADYLKAIMDYPQANDLTDMQLLEEVQRSYHVFHIHVNEASYKDSPFVLGYWKKLLGERLIVLDDYNAIAETIATTVAVIHGIDLSKVLDSFDDNTAKTVKNALANVTTDIVAKKDSGVFKL
;
A
#
# COMPACT_ATOMS: atom_id res chain seq x y z
N MET A 1 13.91 -13.46 4.34
CA MET A 1 12.52 -13.01 4.12
C MET A 1 12.30 -13.03 2.62
N GLY A 2 11.10 -13.38 2.13
CA GLY A 2 10.91 -13.65 0.70
C GLY A 2 11.66 -14.89 0.17
N TYR A 3 11.74 -15.96 0.98
CA TYR A 3 12.27 -17.27 0.56
C TYR A 3 11.16 -18.30 0.31
N THR A 4 9.92 -17.98 0.65
CA THR A 4 8.75 -18.84 0.46
C THR A 4 7.97 -18.39 -0.78
N LYS A 5 7.35 -19.34 -1.47
CA LYS A 5 6.57 -19.07 -2.68
C LYS A 5 5.10 -18.89 -2.35
N TRP A 6 4.44 -18.09 -3.19
CA TRP A 6 2.99 -18.07 -3.27
C TRP A 6 2.43 -19.45 -3.67
N SER A 7 1.34 -19.86 -3.01
CA SER A 7 0.58 -21.08 -3.29
C SER A 7 -0.91 -20.82 -3.16
N ASP A 8 -1.64 -21.03 -4.25
CA ASP A 8 -3.10 -20.91 -4.29
C ASP A 8 -3.79 -21.91 -3.36
N ASP A 9 -3.31 -23.16 -3.34
CA ASP A 9 -3.86 -24.21 -2.48
C ASP A 9 -3.72 -23.86 -0.99
N ALA A 10 -2.58 -23.27 -0.60
CA ALA A 10 -2.36 -22.80 0.76
C ALA A 10 -3.31 -21.64 1.10
N TYR A 11 -3.50 -20.71 0.16
CA TYR A 11 -4.36 -19.55 0.37
C TYR A 11 -5.84 -19.96 0.49
N GLU A 12 -6.32 -20.89 -0.34
CA GLU A 12 -7.67 -21.43 -0.23
C GLU A 12 -7.90 -22.13 1.13
N HIS A 13 -6.87 -22.80 1.66
CA HIS A 13 -6.91 -23.35 3.01
C HIS A 13 -7.05 -22.25 4.08
N LEU A 14 -6.22 -21.21 4.03
CA LEU A 14 -6.28 -20.08 4.98
C LEU A 14 -7.62 -19.34 4.89
N LYS A 15 -8.08 -19.05 3.67
CA LYS A 15 -9.37 -18.42 3.41
C LYS A 15 -10.51 -19.23 4.02
N SER A 16 -10.53 -20.54 3.79
CA SER A 16 -11.55 -21.44 4.36
C SER A 16 -11.55 -21.42 5.89
N SER A 17 -10.38 -21.33 6.53
CA SER A 17 -10.24 -21.27 7.99
C SER A 17 -10.81 -19.99 8.60
N LYS A 18 -10.90 -18.91 7.82
CA LYS A 18 -11.37 -17.59 8.25
C LYS A 18 -12.85 -17.32 7.99
N LEU A 19 -13.53 -18.17 7.21
CA LEU A 19 -14.91 -17.93 6.75
C LEU A 19 -15.89 -17.59 7.89
N ASN A 20 -15.77 -18.27 9.03
CA ASN A 20 -16.68 -18.10 10.16
C ASN A 20 -16.09 -17.28 11.32
N LEU A 21 -14.88 -16.73 11.14
CA LEU A 21 -14.23 -15.90 12.14
C LEU A 21 -14.81 -14.48 12.12
N SER A 22 -14.97 -13.86 13.29
CA SER A 22 -15.29 -12.43 13.36
C SER A 22 -14.11 -11.58 12.88
N THR A 23 -14.34 -10.30 12.55
CA THR A 23 -13.26 -9.36 12.23
C THR A 23 -12.20 -9.32 13.34
N ASP A 24 -12.63 -9.33 14.61
CA ASP A 24 -11.71 -9.36 15.76
C ASP A 24 -11.00 -10.71 15.98
N ASP A 25 -11.49 -11.80 15.40
CA ASP A 25 -10.77 -13.08 15.37
C ASP A 25 -9.66 -13.08 14.34
N ILE A 26 -9.90 -12.44 13.19
CA ILE A 26 -8.88 -12.29 12.14
C ILE A 26 -7.83 -11.28 12.59
N PHE A 27 -8.27 -10.10 13.03
CA PHE A 27 -7.42 -9.03 13.54
C PHE A 27 -7.39 -9.08 15.07
N ALA A 28 -6.78 -10.14 15.62
CA ALA A 28 -6.77 -10.40 17.06
C ALA A 28 -6.23 -9.21 17.90
N ASN A 29 -5.40 -8.37 17.30
CA ASN A 29 -4.88 -7.15 17.90
C ASN A 29 -5.97 -6.13 18.28
N ASN A 30 -7.12 -6.13 17.58
CA ASN A 30 -8.29 -5.31 17.91
C ASN A 30 -8.75 -5.51 19.36
N ARG A 31 -8.76 -6.76 19.82
CA ARG A 31 -9.19 -7.12 21.19
C ARG A 31 -8.26 -6.60 22.26
N THR A 32 -6.99 -6.47 21.93
CA THR A 32 -5.97 -5.99 22.87
C THR A 32 -5.82 -4.47 22.84
N GLY A 33 -6.33 -3.82 21.78
CA GLY A 33 -6.16 -2.39 21.55
C GLY A 33 -4.69 -1.98 21.39
N LYS A 34 -3.85 -2.87 20.83
CA LYS A 34 -2.41 -2.69 20.70
C LYS A 34 -1.92 -3.18 19.35
N VAL A 35 -0.95 -2.45 18.79
CA VAL A 35 -0.20 -2.90 17.63
C VAL A 35 0.67 -4.12 17.95
N SER A 36 0.78 -5.04 17.00
CA SER A 36 1.75 -6.14 17.04
C SER A 36 3.18 -5.62 17.07
N SER A 37 4.06 -6.29 17.81
CA SER A 37 5.49 -5.98 17.77
C SER A 37 6.10 -6.15 16.37
N LEU A 38 5.52 -7.02 15.54
CA LEU A 38 5.92 -7.23 14.15
C LEU A 38 5.57 -6.03 13.25
N MET A 39 4.58 -5.24 13.64
CA MET A 39 4.02 -4.13 12.88
C MET A 39 4.45 -2.76 13.42
N SER A 40 5.15 -2.70 14.55
CA SER A 40 5.59 -1.42 15.12
C SER A 40 6.69 -0.78 14.26
N PRO A 41 6.59 0.52 13.91
CA PRO A 41 7.66 1.22 13.20
C PRO A 41 8.85 1.57 14.11
N LYS A 42 8.67 1.50 15.44
CA LYS A 42 9.68 1.94 16.41
C LYS A 42 10.91 1.04 16.39
N GLY A 43 12.09 1.66 16.29
CA GLY A 43 13.37 0.97 16.25
C GLY A 43 13.66 0.21 14.94
N VAL A 44 12.78 0.30 13.94
CA VAL A 44 13.01 -0.31 12.63
C VAL A 44 14.05 0.51 11.87
N LYS A 45 15.21 -0.10 11.61
CA LYS A 45 16.20 0.49 10.71
C LYS A 45 15.75 0.36 9.26
N PHE A 46 15.53 -0.87 8.81
CA PHE A 46 15.06 -1.18 7.48
C PHE A 46 14.07 -2.36 7.49
N ARG A 47 13.04 -2.27 6.64
CA ARG A 47 12.31 -3.41 6.08
C ARG A 47 12.96 -3.76 4.74
N GLU A 48 13.22 -5.03 4.50
CA GLU A 48 14.10 -5.44 3.42
C GLU A 48 13.33 -6.27 2.39
N SER A 49 13.44 -5.88 1.14
CA SER A 49 12.99 -6.67 -0.01
C SER A 49 14.22 -7.11 -0.78
N ARG A 50 14.58 -8.40 -0.64
CA ARG A 50 15.84 -8.96 -1.11
C ARG A 50 15.64 -10.07 -2.12
N ASP A 51 16.56 -10.15 -3.06
CA ASP A 51 16.65 -11.28 -3.97
C ASP A 51 17.07 -12.54 -3.20
N SER A 52 16.59 -13.68 -3.67
CA SER A 52 16.94 -15.00 -3.17
C SER A 52 17.06 -16.01 -4.32
N ASP A 53 17.53 -17.22 -4.04
CA ASP A 53 17.56 -18.30 -5.05
C ASP A 53 16.16 -18.60 -5.63
N ILE A 54 15.11 -18.34 -4.84
CA ILE A 54 13.72 -18.58 -5.20
C ILE A 54 13.10 -17.34 -5.87
N HIS A 55 13.55 -16.14 -5.49
CA HIS A 55 13.11 -14.85 -6.01
C HIS A 55 14.33 -14.03 -6.49
N PRO A 56 14.97 -14.41 -7.61
CA PRO A 56 16.22 -13.78 -8.06
C PRO A 56 16.06 -12.33 -8.53
N GLU A 57 14.86 -11.94 -8.94
CA GLU A 57 14.55 -10.57 -9.36
C GLU A 57 13.34 -10.01 -8.61
N SER A 58 13.48 -9.90 -7.27
CA SER A 58 12.42 -9.35 -6.41
C SER A 58 11.90 -7.99 -6.91
N LEU A 59 10.59 -7.79 -6.78
CA LEU A 59 9.90 -6.51 -6.98
C LEU A 59 9.16 -6.10 -5.71
N SER A 60 9.54 -4.95 -5.14
CA SER A 60 9.00 -4.47 -3.87
C SER A 60 7.70 -3.67 -4.05
N LEU A 61 6.62 -4.10 -3.40
CA LEU A 61 5.31 -3.44 -3.36
C LEU A 61 4.95 -3.08 -1.91
N GLY A 62 4.87 -1.79 -1.58
CA GLY A 62 4.29 -1.32 -0.31
C GLY A 62 2.80 -1.04 -0.48
N VAL A 63 1.94 -1.66 0.33
CA VAL A 63 0.49 -1.46 0.31
C VAL A 63 0.04 -1.01 1.70
N PHE A 64 -0.29 0.27 1.83
CA PHE A 64 -0.69 0.91 3.08
C PHE A 64 -2.19 1.16 3.09
N LEU A 65 -2.85 0.56 4.07
CA LEU A 65 -4.29 0.56 4.24
C LEU A 65 -4.70 1.58 5.29
N ASP A 66 -5.62 2.46 4.95
CA ASP A 66 -6.33 3.25 5.94
C ASP A 66 -7.12 2.33 6.90
N VAL A 67 -6.93 2.52 8.20
CA VAL A 67 -7.60 1.76 9.26
C VAL A 67 -8.48 2.63 10.16
N THR A 68 -8.88 3.80 9.66
CA THR A 68 -9.85 4.70 10.30
C THR A 68 -11.26 4.13 10.23
N GLY A 69 -12.20 4.77 10.94
CA GLY A 69 -13.58 4.29 11.03
C GLY A 69 -14.30 4.13 9.68
N SER A 70 -14.00 4.97 8.68
CA SER A 70 -14.58 4.85 7.32
C SER A 70 -14.01 3.67 6.53
N MET A 71 -12.80 3.22 6.87
CA MET A 71 -11.98 2.32 6.06
C MET A 71 -11.77 0.92 6.64
N GLY A 72 -12.24 0.65 7.86
CA GLY A 72 -12.04 -0.64 8.55
C GLY A 72 -12.47 -1.91 7.79
N ARG A 73 -13.36 -1.81 6.77
CA ARG A 73 -13.75 -2.94 5.91
C ARG A 73 -12.67 -3.34 4.89
N ILE A 74 -11.80 -2.42 4.48
CA ILE A 74 -10.85 -2.62 3.38
C ILE A 74 -9.79 -3.68 3.74
N PRO A 75 -9.13 -3.62 4.91
CA PRO A 75 -8.22 -4.69 5.33
C PRO A 75 -8.90 -6.06 5.40
N GLU A 76 -10.15 -6.10 5.88
CA GLU A 76 -10.91 -7.35 6.02
C GLU A 76 -11.16 -8.02 4.67
N ILE A 77 -11.64 -7.27 3.68
CA ILE A 77 -11.87 -7.78 2.31
C ILE A 77 -10.56 -8.25 1.68
N LEU A 78 -9.46 -7.52 1.93
CA LEU A 78 -8.15 -7.90 1.42
C LEU A 78 -7.68 -9.25 1.98
N VAL A 79 -7.79 -9.49 3.29
CA VAL A 79 -7.44 -10.77 3.93
C VAL A 79 -8.34 -11.91 3.47
N ARG A 80 -9.66 -11.66 3.42
CA ARG A 80 -10.64 -12.74 3.21
C ARG A 80 -10.75 -13.16 1.75
N GLU A 81 -10.65 -12.19 0.84
CA GLU A 81 -11.12 -12.38 -0.52
C GLU A 81 -10.07 -12.03 -1.57
N LYS A 82 -9.30 -10.95 -1.35
CA LYS A 82 -8.58 -10.29 -2.44
C LYS A 82 -7.07 -10.50 -2.46
N LEU A 83 -6.44 -11.02 -1.40
CA LEU A 83 -5.01 -11.32 -1.38
C LEU A 83 -4.62 -12.31 -2.48
N GLY A 84 -5.41 -13.37 -2.68
CA GLY A 84 -5.17 -14.33 -3.75
C GLY A 84 -5.28 -13.72 -5.14
N THR A 85 -6.32 -12.93 -5.39
CA THR A 85 -6.48 -12.21 -6.66
C THR A 85 -5.30 -11.27 -6.93
N LEU A 86 -4.83 -10.53 -5.91
CA LEU A 86 -3.67 -9.65 -6.03
C LEU A 86 -2.42 -10.41 -6.50
N MET A 87 -2.06 -11.47 -5.79
CA MET A 87 -0.84 -12.24 -6.08
C MET A 87 -0.94 -12.96 -7.44
N ASN A 88 -2.07 -13.60 -7.73
CA ASN A 88 -2.27 -14.33 -8.97
C ASN A 88 -2.25 -13.42 -10.19
N THR A 89 -2.87 -12.25 -10.09
CA THR A 89 -2.86 -11.27 -11.17
C THR A 89 -1.44 -10.75 -11.41
N LEU A 90 -0.68 -10.43 -10.36
CA LEU A 90 0.71 -10.00 -10.50
C LEU A 90 1.55 -11.06 -11.23
N ILE A 91 1.51 -12.31 -10.76
CA ILE A 91 2.32 -13.40 -11.31
C ILE A 91 1.89 -13.74 -12.74
N ALA A 92 0.58 -13.82 -13.01
CA ALA A 92 0.07 -14.13 -14.34
C ALA A 92 0.43 -13.07 -15.39
N HIS A 93 0.67 -11.82 -14.96
CA HIS A 93 0.99 -10.68 -15.83
C HIS A 93 2.44 -10.21 -15.67
N GLY A 94 3.38 -11.14 -15.51
CA GLY A 94 4.81 -10.87 -15.70
C GLY A 94 5.54 -10.22 -14.52
N VAL A 95 4.92 -10.21 -13.34
CA VAL A 95 5.60 -9.90 -12.07
C VAL A 95 5.93 -11.23 -11.40
N ASP A 96 7.04 -11.86 -11.79
CA ASP A 96 7.39 -13.22 -11.38
C ASP A 96 7.77 -13.34 -9.89
N HIS A 97 8.27 -12.26 -9.29
CA HIS A 97 8.81 -12.27 -7.93
C HIS A 97 8.31 -11.08 -7.08
N PRO A 98 6.99 -10.94 -6.88
CA PRO A 98 6.46 -9.88 -6.05
C PRO A 98 6.83 -10.12 -4.58
N GLN A 99 7.25 -9.07 -3.90
CA GLN A 99 7.37 -9.03 -2.45
C GLN A 99 6.51 -7.88 -1.93
N ILE A 100 5.49 -8.20 -1.13
CA ILE A 100 4.52 -7.21 -0.66
C ILE A 100 4.74 -6.93 0.81
N MET A 101 4.82 -5.66 1.16
CA MET A 101 4.79 -5.16 2.54
C MET A 101 3.45 -4.50 2.80
N PHE A 102 2.64 -5.10 3.67
CA PHE A 102 1.42 -4.48 4.15
C PHE A 102 1.72 -3.52 5.31
N GLY A 103 1.07 -2.37 5.28
CA GLY A 103 1.08 -1.40 6.36
C GLY A 103 -0.32 -0.85 6.63
N ALA A 104 -0.47 -0.20 7.76
CA ALA A 104 -1.71 0.50 8.14
C ALA A 104 -1.42 1.95 8.48
N ILE A 105 -2.37 2.83 8.13
CA ILE A 105 -2.33 4.27 8.33
C ILE A 105 -3.59 4.71 9.07
N GLY A 106 -3.43 5.62 10.03
CA GLY A 106 -4.51 6.37 10.65
C GLY A 106 -4.12 7.84 10.84
N ASP A 107 -4.74 8.50 11.81
CA ASP A 107 -4.50 9.93 12.07
C ASP A 107 -3.47 10.09 13.18
N HIS A 108 -2.32 10.67 12.89
CA HIS A 108 -1.27 10.92 13.88
C HIS A 108 -1.65 11.95 14.93
N ILE A 109 -2.77 12.67 14.74
CA ILE A 109 -3.30 13.61 15.71
C ILE A 109 -4.24 12.92 16.71
N SER A 110 -5.10 11.99 16.27
CA SER A 110 -6.12 11.37 17.12
C SER A 110 -5.83 9.91 17.49
N ASP A 111 -5.13 9.15 16.63
CA ASP A 111 -4.85 7.74 16.81
C ASP A 111 -3.58 7.48 17.63
N ARG A 112 -3.54 6.34 18.32
CA ARG A 112 -2.36 5.93 19.11
C ARG A 112 -1.34 5.20 18.26
N PHE A 113 -1.78 4.53 17.20
CA PHE A 113 -0.93 3.76 16.30
C PHE A 113 -1.13 4.19 14.83
N PRO A 114 -0.83 5.46 14.50
CA PRO A 114 -1.11 6.04 13.18
C PRO A 114 -0.26 5.47 12.04
N LEU A 115 0.76 4.69 12.36
CA LEU A 115 1.59 3.98 11.41
C LEU A 115 1.88 2.57 11.94
N GLN A 116 1.60 1.57 11.11
CA GLN A 116 1.95 0.18 11.34
C GLN A 116 2.59 -0.36 10.06
N VAL A 117 3.72 -1.06 10.18
CA VAL A 117 4.49 -1.54 9.03
C VAL A 117 4.99 -2.95 9.24
N GLY A 118 4.51 -3.86 8.41
CA GLY A 118 4.97 -5.25 8.36
C GLY A 118 6.32 -5.40 7.65
N GLN A 119 6.58 -6.60 7.16
CA GLN A 119 7.76 -6.92 6.37
C GLN A 119 7.38 -7.21 4.91
N PHE A 120 8.33 -7.05 3.97
CA PHE A 120 8.18 -7.55 2.61
C PHE A 120 8.21 -9.08 2.59
N GLU A 121 7.12 -9.69 2.13
CA GLU A 121 6.97 -11.14 2.05
C GLU A 121 6.49 -11.59 0.68
N SER A 122 6.76 -12.86 0.34
CA SER A 122 6.36 -13.49 -0.93
C SER A 122 5.51 -14.74 -0.74
N GLY A 123 5.58 -15.37 0.43
CA GLY A 123 4.86 -16.59 0.74
C GLY A 123 3.46 -16.31 1.25
N THR A 124 2.57 -17.27 1.00
CA THR A 124 1.15 -17.17 1.33
C THR A 124 0.92 -16.98 2.83
N ASP A 125 1.53 -17.80 3.68
CA ASP A 125 1.35 -17.75 5.14
C ASP A 125 1.89 -16.44 5.72
N GLU A 126 3.05 -15.97 5.24
CA GLU A 126 3.66 -14.74 5.74
C GLU A 126 2.89 -13.49 5.31
N LEU A 127 2.40 -13.44 4.08
CA LEU A 127 1.56 -12.35 3.58
C LEU A 127 0.23 -12.27 4.34
N ASP A 128 -0.44 -13.41 4.48
CA ASP A 128 -1.70 -13.53 5.21
C ASP A 128 -1.54 -13.13 6.69
N LYS A 129 -0.43 -13.57 7.31
CA LYS A 129 -0.08 -13.19 8.68
C LYS A 129 0.20 -11.69 8.81
N CYS A 130 1.03 -11.12 7.94
CA CYS A 130 1.34 -9.68 8.00
C CYS A 130 0.07 -8.83 7.92
N LEU A 131 -0.86 -9.22 7.07
CA LEU A 131 -2.12 -8.50 6.92
C LEU A 131 -3.05 -8.72 8.12
N SER A 132 -3.15 -9.93 8.67
CA SER A 132 -3.98 -10.24 9.85
C SER A 132 -3.41 -9.66 11.16
N GLU A 133 -2.13 -9.32 11.21
CA GLU A 133 -1.48 -8.64 12.35
C GLU A 133 -1.75 -7.13 12.41
N VAL A 134 -2.42 -6.56 11.41
CA VAL A 134 -2.87 -5.16 11.44
C VAL A 134 -3.83 -4.95 12.63
N TYR A 135 -3.61 -3.88 13.39
CA TYR A 135 -4.58 -3.41 14.36
C TYR A 135 -5.48 -2.36 13.70
N ILE A 136 -6.78 -2.65 13.59
CA ILE A 136 -7.76 -1.71 13.07
C ILE A 136 -8.22 -0.83 14.23
N GLU A 137 -7.51 0.28 14.46
CA GLU A 137 -7.84 1.19 15.56
C GLU A 137 -9.22 1.85 15.36
N GLY A 138 -9.64 2.04 14.10
CA GLY A 138 -10.97 2.53 13.76
C GLY A 138 -11.24 3.97 14.21
N GLY A 139 -10.17 4.72 14.49
CA GLY A 139 -10.23 6.12 14.88
C GLY A 139 -10.35 7.04 13.67
N GLY A 140 -9.46 8.00 13.58
CA GLY A 140 -9.45 9.04 12.55
C GLY A 140 -9.86 10.43 13.04
N GLY A 141 -9.85 11.39 12.10
CA GLY A 141 -10.11 12.80 12.35
C GLY A 141 -11.50 13.28 11.90
N GLY A 142 -11.96 14.41 12.44
CA GLY A 142 -13.09 15.16 11.90
C GLY A 142 -12.69 16.20 10.84
N GLN A 143 -11.43 16.17 10.39
CA GLN A 143 -10.80 17.21 9.58
C GLN A 143 -10.70 16.85 8.09
N SER A 144 -11.19 15.67 7.68
CA SER A 144 -11.08 15.18 6.29
C SER A 144 -9.63 15.03 5.83
N MET A 145 -8.73 14.73 6.77
CA MET A 145 -7.31 14.52 6.58
C MET A 145 -6.78 13.39 7.47
N GLU A 146 -5.97 12.52 6.88
CA GLU A 146 -5.31 11.39 7.52
C GLU A 146 -3.78 11.38 7.23
N SER A 147 -3.03 10.47 7.84
CA SER A 147 -1.55 10.54 7.86
C SER A 147 -0.85 9.72 6.77
N TYR A 148 -1.40 9.67 5.56
CA TYR A 148 -0.85 8.89 4.45
C TYR A 148 0.62 9.20 4.13
N THR A 149 1.08 10.43 4.38
CA THR A 149 2.49 10.82 4.20
C THR A 149 3.46 10.08 5.13
N LEU A 150 3.00 9.44 6.21
CA LEU A 150 3.82 8.53 7.03
C LEU A 150 4.26 7.29 6.26
N ALA A 151 3.43 6.78 5.34
CA ALA A 151 3.81 5.68 4.46
C ALA A 151 4.95 6.11 3.52
N TRP A 152 4.87 7.35 2.99
CA TRP A 152 5.90 7.90 2.12
C TRP A 152 7.23 8.07 2.85
N LEU A 153 7.18 8.64 4.06
CA LEU A 153 8.36 8.76 4.92
C LEU A 153 9.01 7.41 5.20
N PHE A 154 8.21 6.41 5.60
CA PHE A 154 8.72 5.09 5.94
C PHE A 154 9.38 4.43 4.73
N CYS A 155 8.70 4.39 3.59
CA CYS A 155 9.24 3.82 2.36
C CYS A 155 10.45 4.58 1.82
N ALA A 156 10.55 5.90 2.04
CA ALA A 156 11.71 6.66 1.61
C ALA A 156 12.97 6.34 2.43
N ARG A 157 12.82 6.12 3.74
CA ARG A 157 13.95 6.11 4.69
C ARG A 157 14.21 4.80 5.41
N HIS A 158 13.24 3.90 5.41
CA HIS A 158 13.24 2.66 6.21
C HIS A 158 12.96 1.42 5.36
N THR A 159 13.17 1.49 4.05
CA THR A 159 13.19 0.29 3.21
C THR A 159 14.51 0.16 2.49
N SER A 160 14.89 -1.09 2.21
CA SER A 160 16.08 -1.42 1.42
C SER A 160 15.69 -2.54 0.46
N CYS A 161 15.72 -2.19 -0.84
CA CYS A 161 15.01 -2.92 -1.88
C CYS A 161 15.95 -3.23 -3.05
N ASP A 162 16.21 -4.51 -3.28
CA ASP A 162 17.15 -4.97 -4.31
C ASP A 162 16.69 -4.61 -5.74
N CYS A 163 15.37 -4.49 -5.97
CA CYS A 163 14.82 -4.02 -7.25
C CYS A 163 15.41 -2.67 -7.65
N PHE A 164 15.56 -1.77 -6.68
CA PHE A 164 16.10 -0.44 -6.89
C PHE A 164 17.63 -0.44 -6.75
N GLU A 165 18.16 -1.00 -5.66
CA GLU A 165 19.59 -0.94 -5.32
C GLU A 165 20.49 -1.66 -6.32
N LYS A 166 20.03 -2.80 -6.87
CA LYS A 166 20.83 -3.60 -7.82
C LYS A 166 20.48 -3.34 -9.28
N ARG A 167 19.21 -3.06 -9.57
CA ARG A 167 18.68 -2.99 -10.94
C ARG A 167 18.20 -1.60 -11.36
N GLY A 168 18.16 -0.63 -10.45
CA GLY A 168 17.61 0.71 -10.72
C GLY A 168 16.11 0.72 -11.03
N LYS A 169 15.40 -0.37 -10.77
CA LYS A 169 13.94 -0.49 -10.98
C LYS A 169 13.22 -0.01 -9.72
N LYS A 170 12.38 1.01 -9.85
CA LYS A 170 11.59 1.51 -8.72
C LYS A 170 10.64 0.43 -8.23
N GLY A 171 10.44 0.36 -6.91
CA GLY A 171 9.33 -0.39 -6.33
C GLY A 171 8.01 0.33 -6.57
N PHE A 172 6.94 -0.18 -5.96
CA PHE A 172 5.61 0.42 -6.01
C PHE A 172 5.12 0.74 -4.60
N LEU A 173 4.47 1.89 -4.43
CA LEU A 173 3.86 2.28 -3.17
C LEU A 173 2.42 2.71 -3.41
N PHE A 174 1.49 2.02 -2.77
CA PHE A 174 0.07 2.33 -2.76
C PHE A 174 -0.35 2.75 -1.36
N THR A 175 -0.91 3.94 -1.23
CA THR A 175 -1.75 4.32 -0.09
C THR A 175 -3.21 4.21 -0.50
N ILE A 176 -4.04 3.62 0.35
CA ILE A 176 -5.47 3.44 0.08
C ILE A 176 -6.24 4.15 1.19
N GLY A 177 -7.20 5.00 0.85
CA GLY A 177 -8.08 5.64 1.82
C GLY A 177 -9.14 6.51 1.15
N ASP A 178 -9.87 7.28 1.94
CA ASP A 178 -10.94 8.17 1.45
C ASP A 178 -10.77 9.65 1.80
N GLU A 179 -9.72 10.03 2.54
CA GLU A 179 -9.48 11.42 2.96
C GLU A 179 -8.28 12.08 2.24
N ALA A 180 -8.07 13.39 2.46
CA ALA A 180 -6.82 14.07 2.08
C ALA A 180 -5.69 13.69 3.06
N SER A 181 -4.47 14.18 2.85
CA SER A 181 -3.41 14.04 3.86
C SER A 181 -3.05 15.36 4.51
N TRP A 182 -2.53 15.28 5.73
CA TRP A 182 -1.85 16.39 6.37
C TRP A 182 -0.65 16.84 5.52
N ASP A 183 -0.60 18.14 5.23
CA ASP A 183 0.40 18.75 4.35
C ASP A 183 1.78 18.92 5.00
N VAL A 184 1.86 18.85 6.33
CA VAL A 184 3.10 18.91 7.12
C VAL A 184 3.09 17.87 8.23
N LEU A 185 4.10 17.00 8.23
CA LEU A 185 4.45 16.18 9.38
C LEU A 185 5.40 16.95 10.29
N LYS A 186 4.91 17.34 11.46
CA LYS A 186 5.71 18.10 12.43
C LYS A 186 6.78 17.24 13.09
N ALA A 187 7.92 17.86 13.38
CA ALA A 187 9.09 17.25 14.01
C ALA A 187 8.75 16.45 15.28
N ASP A 188 7.83 16.95 16.11
CA ASP A 188 7.50 16.29 17.37
C ASP A 188 6.72 14.98 17.16
N TYR A 189 5.86 14.90 16.13
CA TYR A 189 5.21 13.64 15.76
C TYR A 189 6.21 12.65 15.16
N LEU A 190 7.17 13.13 14.35
CA LEU A 190 8.24 12.30 13.82
C LEU A 190 9.07 11.65 14.94
N LYS A 191 9.44 12.41 15.97
CA LYS A 191 10.12 11.87 17.16
C LYS A 191 9.26 10.82 17.87
N ALA A 192 7.98 11.12 18.09
CA ALA A 192 7.08 10.25 18.86
C ALA A 192 6.76 8.91 18.15
N ILE A 193 6.57 8.95 16.83
CA ILE A 193 6.15 7.82 16.00
C ILE A 193 7.36 7.01 15.53
N MET A 194 8.39 7.68 15.00
CA MET A 194 9.53 7.05 14.34
C MET A 194 10.77 6.90 15.23
N ASP A 195 10.73 7.43 16.46
CA ASP A 195 11.87 7.44 17.38
C ASP A 195 13.11 8.18 16.82
N TYR A 196 12.87 9.21 16.01
CA TYR A 196 13.94 10.03 15.46
C TYR A 196 14.58 10.88 16.57
N PRO A 197 15.93 10.83 16.75
CA PRO A 197 16.59 11.61 17.80
C PRO A 197 16.49 13.12 17.53
N GLN A 198 16.49 13.51 16.26
CA GLN A 198 16.21 14.86 15.80
C GLN A 198 15.39 14.78 14.51
N ALA A 199 14.42 15.69 14.38
CA ALA A 199 13.57 15.79 13.20
C ALA A 199 13.28 17.27 12.92
N ASN A 200 13.14 17.61 11.65
CA ASN A 200 12.55 18.87 11.19
C ASN A 200 11.14 18.58 10.68
N ASP A 201 10.32 19.61 10.58
CA ASP A 201 9.04 19.51 9.88
C ASP A 201 9.27 19.11 8.41
N LEU A 202 8.44 18.21 7.90
CA LEU A 202 8.51 17.71 6.53
C LEU A 202 7.18 17.96 5.84
N THR A 203 7.23 18.59 4.65
CA THR A 203 6.02 18.77 3.84
C THR A 203 5.69 17.53 3.03
N ASP A 204 4.42 17.38 2.67
CA ASP A 204 3.94 16.35 1.74
C ASP A 204 4.74 16.32 0.43
N MET A 205 5.06 17.48 -0.14
CA MET A 205 5.88 17.62 -1.36
C MET A 205 7.31 17.09 -1.15
N GLN A 206 7.96 17.42 -0.03
CA GLN A 206 9.31 16.93 0.26
C GLN A 206 9.31 15.40 0.41
N LEU A 207 8.31 14.86 1.12
CA LEU A 207 8.17 13.42 1.31
C LEU A 207 7.89 12.71 -0.02
N LEU A 208 7.02 13.29 -0.86
CA LEU A 208 6.71 12.76 -2.18
C LEU A 208 7.96 12.71 -3.06
N GLU A 209 8.71 13.81 -3.14
CA GLU A 209 9.96 13.89 -3.91
C GLU A 209 10.99 12.88 -3.42
N GLU A 210 11.07 12.66 -2.11
CA GLU A 210 12.01 11.71 -1.51
C GLU A 210 11.65 10.26 -1.85
N VAL A 211 10.40 9.85 -1.60
CA VAL A 211 9.95 8.48 -1.86
C VAL A 211 9.90 8.15 -3.35
N GLN A 212 9.62 9.13 -4.20
CA GLN A 212 9.60 8.94 -5.65
C GLN A 212 10.98 8.62 -6.22
N ARG A 213 12.08 8.78 -5.48
CA ARG A 213 13.41 8.35 -5.94
C ARG A 213 13.48 6.85 -6.17
N SER A 214 12.87 6.06 -5.29
CA SER A 214 12.93 4.60 -5.29
C SER A 214 11.58 3.91 -5.51
N TYR A 215 10.46 4.65 -5.51
CA TYR A 215 9.11 4.09 -5.71
C TYR A 215 8.30 4.83 -6.78
N HIS A 216 7.45 4.08 -7.48
CA HIS A 216 6.27 4.63 -8.14
C HIS A 216 5.14 4.76 -7.11
N VAL A 217 4.74 6.00 -6.81
CA VAL A 217 3.78 6.29 -5.72
C VAL A 217 2.39 6.56 -6.26
N PHE A 218 1.39 5.88 -5.69
CA PHE A 218 -0.02 5.96 -6.02
C PHE A 218 -0.86 6.16 -4.77
N HIS A 219 -1.96 6.90 -4.93
CA HIS A 219 -3.04 6.92 -3.96
C HIS A 219 -4.31 6.38 -4.62
N ILE A 220 -4.91 5.36 -4.02
CA ILE A 220 -6.21 4.83 -4.41
C ILE A 220 -7.26 5.45 -3.48
N HIS A 221 -8.03 6.38 -4.03
CA HIS A 221 -9.17 6.98 -3.34
C HIS A 221 -10.38 6.06 -3.48
N VAL A 222 -10.86 5.53 -2.35
CA VAL A 222 -12.05 4.66 -2.31
C VAL A 222 -13.32 5.53 -2.34
N ASN A 223 -13.93 5.65 -3.52
CA ASN A 223 -15.04 6.57 -3.80
C ASN A 223 -16.43 6.05 -3.35
N GLU A 224 -16.45 5.16 -2.37
CA GLU A 224 -17.65 4.55 -1.77
C GLU A 224 -17.74 4.79 -0.25
N ALA A 225 -16.91 5.69 0.25
CA ALA A 225 -16.81 6.02 1.66
C ALA A 225 -17.24 7.48 1.93
N SER A 226 -16.75 8.07 3.01
CA SER A 226 -17.32 9.28 3.60
C SER A 226 -17.16 10.53 2.71
N TYR A 227 -16.11 10.58 1.89
CA TYR A 227 -15.78 11.76 1.06
C TYR A 227 -15.86 11.51 -0.43
N LYS A 228 -16.83 10.69 -0.83
CA LYS A 228 -17.16 10.46 -2.23
C LYS A 228 -17.24 11.76 -3.03
N ASP A 229 -16.53 11.79 -4.16
CA ASP A 229 -16.47 12.90 -5.12
C ASP A 229 -16.09 14.26 -4.51
N SER A 230 -15.45 14.27 -3.33
CA SER A 230 -15.07 15.50 -2.64
C SER A 230 -14.05 16.32 -3.44
N PRO A 231 -14.39 17.55 -3.88
CA PRO A 231 -13.46 18.38 -4.66
C PRO A 231 -12.22 18.78 -3.86
N PHE A 232 -12.34 18.85 -2.53
CA PHE A 232 -11.21 19.14 -1.64
C PHE A 232 -10.22 17.97 -1.63
N VAL A 233 -10.71 16.76 -1.34
CA VAL A 233 -9.86 15.55 -1.25
C VAL A 233 -9.24 15.21 -2.60
N LEU A 234 -10.06 15.13 -3.64
CA LEU A 234 -9.57 14.82 -4.99
C LEU A 234 -8.65 15.92 -5.53
N GLY A 235 -8.94 17.19 -5.21
CA GLY A 235 -8.10 18.34 -5.58
C GLY A 235 -6.72 18.28 -4.93
N TYR A 236 -6.65 17.93 -3.64
CA TYR A 236 -5.38 17.73 -2.91
C TYR A 236 -4.52 16.66 -3.59
N TRP A 237 -5.07 15.46 -3.78
CA TRP A 237 -4.33 14.36 -4.38
C TRP A 237 -3.96 14.61 -5.83
N LYS A 238 -4.85 15.20 -6.62
CA LYS A 238 -4.58 15.53 -8.03
C LYS A 238 -3.45 16.56 -8.16
N LYS A 239 -3.34 17.51 -7.22
CA LYS A 239 -2.24 18.48 -7.18
C LYS A 239 -0.89 17.78 -6.96
N LEU A 240 -0.81 16.81 -6.05
CA LEU A 240 0.42 16.09 -5.72
C LEU A 240 0.79 15.01 -6.73
N LEU A 241 -0.16 14.14 -7.05
CA LEU A 241 0.06 12.88 -7.77
C LEU A 241 -0.35 12.94 -9.25
N GLY A 242 -1.18 13.91 -9.65
CA GLY A 242 -1.69 14.01 -11.02
C GLY A 242 -2.41 12.73 -11.45
N GLU A 243 -1.90 12.10 -12.52
CA GLU A 243 -2.41 10.83 -13.05
C GLU A 243 -2.18 9.62 -12.13
N ARG A 244 -1.36 9.75 -11.07
CA ARG A 244 -1.12 8.69 -10.07
C ARG A 244 -2.14 8.68 -8.92
N LEU A 245 -3.14 9.57 -8.96
CA LEU A 245 -4.37 9.43 -8.18
C LEU A 245 -5.32 8.50 -8.94
N ILE A 246 -5.67 7.39 -8.32
CA ILE A 246 -6.63 6.41 -8.86
C ILE A 246 -7.91 6.55 -8.06
N VAL A 247 -9.02 6.87 -8.72
CA VAL A 247 -10.35 6.94 -8.09
C VAL A 247 -11.04 5.61 -8.34
N LEU A 248 -11.37 4.89 -7.26
CA LEU A 248 -11.95 3.56 -7.32
C LEU A 248 -13.39 3.59 -6.81
N ASP A 249 -14.34 3.39 -7.73
CA ASP A 249 -15.79 3.44 -7.46
C ASP A 249 -16.36 2.13 -6.90
N ASP A 250 -15.58 1.05 -6.87
CA ASP A 250 -15.95 -0.22 -6.25
C ASP A 250 -14.72 -0.81 -5.55
N TYR A 251 -14.71 -0.79 -4.20
CA TYR A 251 -13.59 -1.29 -3.41
C TYR A 251 -13.34 -2.79 -3.61
N ASN A 252 -14.30 -3.55 -4.13
CA ASN A 252 -14.09 -4.97 -4.42
C ASN A 252 -13.04 -5.16 -5.52
N ALA A 253 -12.79 -4.18 -6.38
CA ALA A 253 -11.76 -4.26 -7.42
C ALA A 253 -10.38 -3.76 -6.97
N ILE A 254 -10.13 -3.61 -5.66
CA ILE A 254 -8.91 -2.98 -5.15
C ILE A 254 -7.64 -3.77 -5.47
N ALA A 255 -7.67 -5.09 -5.31
CA ALA A 255 -6.53 -5.96 -5.61
C ALA A 255 -6.22 -5.98 -7.11
N GLU A 256 -7.27 -6.08 -7.91
CA GLU A 256 -7.23 -6.06 -9.37
C GLU A 256 -6.67 -4.72 -9.87
N THR A 257 -7.08 -3.61 -9.24
CA THR A 257 -6.57 -2.26 -9.53
C THR A 257 -5.08 -2.12 -9.21
N ILE A 258 -4.63 -2.59 -8.04
CA ILE A 258 -3.21 -2.59 -7.67
C ILE A 258 -2.41 -3.43 -8.68
N ALA A 259 -2.82 -4.69 -8.88
CA ALA A 259 -2.09 -5.62 -9.74
C ALA A 259 -2.03 -5.12 -11.19
N THR A 260 -3.13 -4.56 -11.70
CA THR A 260 -3.19 -4.01 -13.06
C THR A 260 -2.32 -2.77 -13.19
N THR A 261 -2.30 -1.88 -12.18
CA THR A 261 -1.41 -0.72 -12.18
C THR A 261 0.05 -1.15 -12.27
N VAL A 262 0.44 -2.14 -11.47
CA VAL A 262 1.81 -2.68 -11.47
C VAL A 262 2.14 -3.30 -12.83
N ALA A 263 1.27 -4.16 -13.37
CA ALA A 263 1.46 -4.83 -14.66
C ALA A 263 1.58 -3.82 -15.81
N VAL A 264 0.72 -2.81 -15.87
CA VAL A 264 0.75 -1.77 -16.92
C VAL A 264 2.06 -0.97 -16.87
N ILE A 265 2.51 -0.59 -15.68
CA ILE A 265 3.79 0.11 -15.51
C ILE A 265 4.98 -0.80 -15.82
N HIS A 266 4.83 -2.10 -15.60
CA HIS A 266 5.78 -3.13 -16.04
C HIS A 266 5.78 -3.36 -17.56
N GLY A 267 4.93 -2.68 -18.32
CA GLY A 267 4.89 -2.73 -19.78
C GLY A 267 3.89 -3.75 -20.34
N ILE A 268 2.99 -4.29 -19.51
CA ILE A 268 1.90 -5.13 -19.98
C ILE A 268 0.78 -4.26 -20.53
N ASP A 269 0.17 -4.70 -21.62
CA ASP A 269 -0.98 -4.01 -22.20
C ASP A 269 -2.19 -4.11 -21.26
N LEU A 270 -2.82 -2.97 -20.95
CA LEU A 270 -4.00 -2.90 -20.09
C LEU A 270 -5.09 -3.88 -20.55
N SER A 271 -5.34 -3.99 -21.85
CA SER A 271 -6.38 -4.90 -22.38
C SER A 271 -6.12 -6.36 -22.01
N LYS A 272 -4.86 -6.81 -22.06
CA LYS A 272 -4.48 -8.19 -21.70
C LYS A 272 -4.73 -8.49 -20.23
N VAL A 273 -4.54 -7.50 -19.36
CA VAL A 273 -4.83 -7.68 -17.93
C VAL A 273 -6.34 -7.72 -17.69
N LEU A 274 -7.08 -6.80 -18.31
CA LEU A 274 -8.54 -6.73 -18.18
C LEU A 274 -9.25 -7.99 -18.69
N ASP A 275 -8.72 -8.66 -19.72
CA ASP A 275 -9.25 -9.93 -20.26
C ASP A 275 -9.21 -11.09 -19.24
N SER A 276 -8.47 -10.94 -18.13
CA SER A 276 -8.41 -11.94 -17.06
C SER A 276 -9.48 -11.79 -15.98
N PHE A 277 -10.30 -10.74 -16.07
CA PHE A 277 -11.36 -10.44 -15.09
C PHE A 277 -12.76 -10.65 -15.69
N ASP A 278 -13.77 -10.76 -14.83
CA ASP A 278 -15.16 -10.66 -15.27
C ASP A 278 -15.49 -9.24 -15.78
N ASP A 279 -16.55 -9.13 -16.59
CA ASP A 279 -16.93 -7.87 -17.25
C ASP A 279 -17.11 -6.69 -16.29
N ASN A 280 -17.63 -6.92 -15.07
CA ASN A 280 -17.85 -5.84 -14.11
C ASN A 280 -16.53 -5.36 -13.53
N THR A 281 -15.70 -6.29 -13.06
CA THR A 281 -14.37 -5.97 -12.52
C THR A 281 -13.49 -5.30 -13.57
N ALA A 282 -13.47 -5.83 -14.80
CA ALA A 282 -12.73 -5.24 -15.91
C ALA A 282 -13.16 -3.80 -16.20
N LYS A 283 -14.48 -3.54 -16.20
CA LYS A 283 -15.02 -2.19 -16.40
C LYS A 283 -14.61 -1.24 -15.26
N THR A 284 -14.70 -1.69 -14.01
CA THR A 284 -14.29 -0.89 -12.85
C THR A 284 -12.82 -0.53 -12.91
N VAL A 285 -11.94 -1.51 -13.12
CA VAL A 285 -10.49 -1.29 -13.20
C VAL A 285 -10.14 -0.38 -14.38
N LYS A 286 -10.78 -0.58 -15.54
CA LYS A 286 -10.58 0.28 -16.71
C LYS A 286 -10.95 1.74 -16.43
N ASN A 287 -12.06 1.97 -15.73
CA ASN A 287 -12.48 3.32 -15.38
C ASN A 287 -11.51 3.97 -14.38
N ALA A 288 -11.10 3.22 -13.35
CA ALA A 288 -10.15 3.69 -12.34
C ALA A 288 -8.79 4.06 -12.95
N LEU A 289 -8.34 3.28 -13.94
CA LEU A 289 -7.05 3.47 -14.63
C LEU A 289 -7.14 4.28 -15.93
N ALA A 290 -8.29 4.89 -16.25
CA ALA A 290 -8.49 5.58 -17.53
C ALA A 290 -7.47 6.71 -17.77
N ASN A 291 -6.93 7.29 -16.69
CA ASN A 291 -5.93 8.36 -16.74
C ASN A 291 -4.50 7.86 -16.47
N VAL A 292 -4.31 6.57 -16.14
CA VAL A 292 -3.00 5.99 -15.85
C VAL A 292 -2.36 5.58 -17.17
N THR A 293 -1.44 6.40 -17.69
CA THR A 293 -0.70 6.11 -18.93
C THR A 293 0.68 5.52 -18.64
N THR A 294 1.22 4.68 -19.54
CA THR A 294 2.60 4.17 -19.44
C THR A 294 3.65 5.29 -19.51
N ASP A 295 3.29 6.44 -20.09
CA ASP A 295 4.11 7.66 -20.15
C ASP A 295 4.36 8.32 -18.78
N ILE A 296 3.61 7.94 -17.73
CA ILE A 296 3.79 8.42 -16.34
C ILE A 296 5.18 8.11 -15.80
N VAL A 297 5.81 7.02 -16.29
CA VAL A 297 7.19 6.63 -15.95
C VAL A 297 8.20 7.55 -16.64
N ALA A 298 7.89 8.07 -17.83
CA ALA A 298 8.85 8.83 -18.64
C ALA A 298 8.90 10.33 -18.32
N LYS A 299 7.78 10.94 -17.87
CA LYS A 299 7.66 12.42 -17.81
C LYS A 299 8.10 13.08 -16.50
N LYS A 300 8.32 12.35 -15.40
CA LYS A 300 8.74 12.95 -14.10
C LYS A 300 9.78 12.17 -13.30
N ASP A 301 10.09 10.92 -13.66
CA ASP A 301 10.99 10.08 -12.87
C ASP A 301 12.49 10.27 -13.19
N SER A 302 12.83 11.16 -14.15
CA SER A 302 14.21 11.47 -14.57
C SER A 302 14.97 12.42 -13.61
N GLY A 303 14.38 12.76 -12.46
CA GLY A 303 15.00 13.56 -11.41
C GLY A 303 16.12 12.83 -10.67
N VAL A 304 17.16 12.38 -11.39
CA VAL A 304 18.49 12.16 -10.78
C VAL A 304 19.06 13.54 -10.48
N PHE A 305 18.63 14.13 -9.36
CA PHE A 305 19.38 15.22 -8.76
C PHE A 305 20.61 14.60 -8.11
N LYS A 306 21.79 14.98 -8.61
CA LYS A 306 23.07 14.62 -8.01
C LYS A 306 23.04 15.04 -6.53
N LEU A 307 23.42 14.09 -5.67
CA LEU A 307 23.69 14.27 -4.23
C LEU A 307 24.51 15.53 -3.98
#